data_AF-A0A849KPK4-F1
#
_entry.id   AF-A0A849KPK4-F1
#
_cell.length_a   1.000
_cell.length_b   1.000
_cell.length_c   1.000
_cell.angle_alpha   90.00
_cell.angle_beta   90.00
_cell.angle_gamma   90.00
#
_symmetry.space_group_name_H-M   'P 1'
#
loop_
_entity.id
_entity.type
_entity.pdbx_description
1 polymer ?
#
loop_
_entity_poly.entity_id
_entity_poly.type
_entity_poly.pdbx_seq_one_letter_code
_entity_poly.pdbx_strand_id
1 'polypeptide(L)'
;MSDCKEQNMNTLQASVISALNDRLRKHGQGGRIMMTPGIAALEQSEIFDIVQAIRNFDGFTEENDRYGEHDFGFVQISQHSVFWKLDYYDESLSMHSPDPTDPNVTVRVMTIMLADEY
;
A
#
# COMPACT_ATOMS: atom_id res chain seq x y z
N MET A 1 4.05 -5.12 -32.93
CA MET A 1 3.06 -6.11 -32.42
C MET A 1 3.50 -6.75 -31.09
N SER A 2 4.76 -6.62 -30.67
CA SER A 2 5.24 -7.10 -29.36
C SER A 2 4.88 -6.17 -28.19
N ASP A 3 4.96 -4.85 -28.36
CA ASP A 3 4.73 -3.88 -27.25
C ASP A 3 3.28 -3.83 -26.72
N CYS A 4 2.29 -4.05 -27.58
CA CYS A 4 0.88 -4.00 -27.18
C CYS A 4 0.46 -5.21 -26.31
N LYS A 5 1.10 -6.38 -26.50
CA LYS A 5 0.83 -7.56 -25.67
C LYS A 5 1.45 -7.42 -24.28
N GLU A 6 2.65 -6.86 -24.21
CA GLU A 6 3.38 -6.64 -22.96
C GLU A 6 2.72 -5.53 -22.12
N GLN A 7 2.29 -4.43 -22.74
CA GLN A 7 1.50 -3.40 -22.08
C GLN A 7 0.17 -3.93 -21.52
N ASN A 8 -0.55 -4.75 -22.28
CA ASN A 8 -1.82 -5.35 -21.81
C ASN A 8 -1.61 -6.33 -20.64
N MET A 9 -0.52 -7.09 -20.63
CA MET A 9 -0.18 -7.99 -19.52
C MET A 9 0.19 -7.20 -18.27
N ASN A 10 0.97 -6.12 -18.40
CA ASN A 10 1.36 -5.27 -17.27
C ASN A 10 0.15 -4.58 -16.64
N THR A 11 -0.79 -4.08 -17.45
CA THR A 11 -2.04 -3.48 -16.96
C THR A 11 -2.92 -4.50 -16.23
N LEU A 12 -2.96 -5.75 -16.71
CA LEU A 12 -3.70 -6.82 -16.04
C LEU A 12 -3.07 -7.19 -14.69
N GLN A 13 -1.74 -7.24 -14.60
CA GLN A 13 -1.03 -7.46 -13.35
C GLN A 13 -1.27 -6.32 -12.35
N ALA A 14 -1.10 -5.07 -12.77
CA ALA A 14 -1.38 -3.89 -11.96
C ALA A 14 -2.82 -3.89 -11.40
N SER A 15 -3.80 -4.30 -12.21
CA SER A 15 -5.20 -4.42 -11.75
C SER A 15 -5.39 -5.48 -10.66
N VAL A 16 -4.70 -6.62 -10.75
CA VAL A 16 -4.73 -7.66 -9.71
C VAL A 16 -4.03 -7.16 -8.45
N ILE A 17 -2.86 -6.54 -8.61
CA ILE A 17 -2.06 -6.03 -7.49
C ILE A 17 -2.84 -4.94 -6.74
N SER A 18 -3.40 -3.96 -7.45
CA SER A 18 -4.21 -2.90 -6.82
C SER A 18 -5.46 -3.43 -6.13
N ALA A 19 -6.13 -4.45 -6.67
CA ALA A 19 -7.25 -5.08 -5.98
C ALA A 19 -6.83 -5.75 -4.66
N LEU A 20 -5.66 -6.41 -4.64
CA LEU A 20 -5.11 -7.03 -3.43
C LEU A 20 -4.62 -5.99 -2.42
N ASN A 21 -4.00 -4.91 -2.90
CA ASN A 21 -3.53 -3.81 -2.08
C ASN A 21 -4.70 -3.04 -1.46
N ASP A 22 -5.73 -2.74 -2.25
CA ASP A 22 -6.97 -2.13 -1.76
C ASP A 22 -7.68 -3.03 -0.75
N ARG A 23 -7.63 -4.35 -0.91
CA ARG A 23 -8.18 -5.27 0.09
C ARG A 23 -7.49 -5.12 1.46
N LEU A 24 -6.16 -4.98 1.47
CA LEU A 24 -5.41 -4.73 2.71
C LEU A 24 -5.68 -3.31 3.22
N ARG A 25 -5.54 -2.30 2.37
CA ARG A 25 -5.67 -0.88 2.72
C ARG A 25 -7.07 -0.53 3.23
N LYS A 26 -8.12 -0.98 2.54
CA LYS A 26 -9.53 -0.63 2.85
C LYS A 26 -10.14 -1.51 3.93
N HIS A 27 -9.70 -2.76 4.08
CA HIS A 27 -10.38 -3.74 4.93
C HIS A 27 -9.48 -4.47 5.93
N GLY A 28 -8.16 -4.26 5.90
CA GLY A 28 -7.22 -4.93 6.79
C GLY A 28 -7.09 -6.43 6.52
N GLN A 29 -7.31 -6.88 5.28
CA GLN A 29 -7.32 -8.30 4.93
C GLN A 29 -6.24 -8.64 3.91
N GLY A 30 -5.70 -9.86 3.98
CA GLY A 30 -4.75 -10.37 2.99
C GLY A 30 -3.30 -9.89 3.19
N GLY A 31 -2.96 -9.39 4.37
CA GLY A 31 -1.61 -8.95 4.71
C GLY A 31 -1.49 -8.48 6.15
N ARG A 32 -0.43 -7.73 6.43
CA ARG A 32 -0.12 -7.16 7.75
C ARG A 32 -0.15 -5.65 7.68
N ILE A 33 -0.55 -5.01 8.77
CA ILE A 33 -0.49 -3.56 8.93
C ILE A 33 0.48 -3.26 10.07
N MET A 34 1.48 -2.44 9.77
CA MET A 34 2.50 -2.00 10.70
C MET A 34 2.39 -0.48 10.86
N MET A 35 2.64 0.00 12.07
CA MET A 35 2.71 1.43 12.39
C MET A 35 4.09 1.71 12.97
N THR A 36 4.72 2.79 12.54
CA THR A 36 5.98 3.26 13.14
C THR A 36 5.75 3.78 14.56
N PRO A 37 6.82 3.93 15.37
CA PRO A 37 6.72 4.49 16.71
C PRO A 37 6.04 5.86 16.74
N GLY A 38 6.28 6.73 15.74
CA GLY A 38 5.63 8.04 15.65
C GLY A 38 4.11 7.94 15.58
N ILE A 39 3.58 7.06 14.74
CA ILE A 39 2.13 6.81 14.62
C ILE A 39 1.59 6.13 15.88
N ALA A 40 2.30 5.14 16.42
CA ALA A 40 1.88 4.38 17.60
C ALA A 40 1.84 5.22 18.89
N ALA A 41 2.54 6.36 18.92
CA ALA A 41 2.56 7.29 20.05
C ALA A 41 1.41 8.31 20.03
N LEU A 42 0.61 8.36 18.96
CA LEU A 42 -0.51 9.30 18.84
C LEU A 42 -1.72 8.86 19.66
N GLU A 43 -2.65 9.79 19.87
CA GLU A 43 -3.92 9.46 20.52
C GLU A 43 -4.77 8.53 19.66
N GLN A 44 -5.55 7.65 20.29
CA GLN A 44 -6.33 6.64 19.57
C GLN A 44 -7.31 7.24 18.55
N SER A 45 -7.85 8.43 18.83
CA SER A 45 -8.70 9.18 17.89
C SER A 45 -7.93 9.65 16.67
N GLU A 46 -6.69 10.13 16.82
CA GLU A 46 -5.85 10.56 15.71
C GLU A 46 -5.46 9.37 14.84
N ILE A 47 -5.08 8.24 15.44
CA ILE A 47 -4.81 7.00 14.71
C ILE A 47 -6.06 6.53 13.95
N PHE A 48 -7.24 6.64 14.56
CA PHE A 48 -8.50 6.31 13.90
C PHE A 48 -8.73 7.18 12.67
N ASP A 49 -8.58 8.50 12.80
CA ASP A 49 -8.78 9.46 11.70
C ASP A 49 -7.78 9.20 10.55
N ILE A 50 -6.51 8.92 10.88
CA ILE A 50 -5.48 8.53 9.91
C ILE A 50 -5.88 7.25 9.16
N VAL A 51 -6.26 6.20 9.88
CA VAL A 51 -6.68 4.93 9.26
C VAL A 51 -7.92 5.12 8.38
N GLN A 52 -8.90 5.92 8.81
CA GLN A 52 -10.07 6.22 7.99
C GLN A 52 -9.68 6.98 6.70
N ALA A 53 -8.77 7.95 6.80
CA ALA A 53 -8.28 8.67 5.62
C ALA A 53 -7.56 7.73 4.63
N ILE A 54 -6.70 6.83 5.12
CA ILE A 54 -5.99 5.85 4.29
C ILE A 54 -6.97 4.88 3.61
N ARG A 55 -8.00 4.41 4.33
CA ARG A 55 -9.04 3.52 3.77
C ARG A 55 -9.85 4.20 2.66
N ASN A 56 -10.10 5.50 2.79
CA ASN A 56 -10.90 6.25 1.83
C ASN A 56 -10.07 6.94 0.74
N PHE A 57 -8.74 6.85 0.80
CA PHE A 57 -7.85 7.47 -0.18
C PHE A 57 -8.14 6.95 -1.60
N ASP A 58 -8.37 7.88 -2.52
CA ASP A 58 -8.61 7.66 -3.94
C ASP A 58 -7.79 8.62 -4.83
N GLY A 59 -6.87 9.39 -4.24
CA GLY A 59 -6.02 10.38 -4.90
C GLY A 59 -4.83 9.79 -5.68
N PHE A 60 -5.01 8.65 -6.34
CA PHE A 60 -3.99 8.04 -7.19
C PHE A 60 -3.86 8.82 -8.50
N THR A 61 -2.63 9.22 -8.83
CA THR A 61 -2.26 9.98 -10.01
C THR A 61 -1.06 9.33 -10.70
N GLU A 62 -0.80 9.67 -11.95
CA GLU A 62 0.39 9.14 -12.67
C GLU A 62 1.72 9.48 -11.97
N GLU A 63 1.74 10.52 -11.12
CA GLU A 63 2.93 10.94 -10.39
C GLU A 63 3.19 10.09 -9.13
N ASN A 64 2.13 9.74 -8.39
CA ASN A 64 2.26 8.98 -7.14
C ASN A 64 2.01 7.48 -7.28
N ASP A 65 1.44 7.04 -8.41
CA ASP A 65 1.05 5.65 -8.67
C ASP A 65 1.29 5.30 -10.14
N ARG A 66 2.55 5.46 -10.58
CA ARG A 66 2.98 5.22 -11.97
C ARG A 66 2.60 3.84 -12.50
N TYR A 67 2.56 2.84 -11.63
CA TYR A 67 2.30 1.45 -11.98
C TYR A 67 0.83 1.06 -11.78
N GLY A 68 -0.02 1.91 -11.20
CA GLY A 68 -1.43 1.61 -10.96
C GLY A 68 -1.64 0.51 -9.92
N GLU A 69 -0.71 0.36 -8.98
CA GLU A 69 -0.69 -0.72 -7.99
C GLU A 69 -1.35 -0.30 -6.67
N HIS A 70 -1.61 0.99 -6.46
CA HIS A 70 -2.15 1.52 -5.22
C HIS A 70 -1.30 1.15 -3.99
N ASP A 71 0.02 1.12 -4.16
CA ASP A 71 0.99 0.67 -3.16
C ASP A 71 1.58 1.80 -2.31
N PHE A 72 1.33 3.06 -2.66
CA PHE A 72 1.84 4.22 -1.94
C PHE A 72 0.80 5.33 -1.85
N GLY A 73 0.84 6.10 -0.77
CA GLY A 73 0.08 7.33 -0.67
C GLY A 73 0.46 8.23 0.49
N PHE A 74 -0.14 9.41 0.46
CA PHE A 74 0.09 10.48 1.41
C PHE A 74 -1.26 11.05 1.87
N VAL A 75 -1.41 11.25 3.17
CA VAL A 75 -2.56 11.94 3.75
C VAL A 75 -2.09 12.98 4.76
N GLN A 76 -2.77 14.13 4.77
CA GLN A 76 -2.61 15.16 5.79
C GLN A 76 -3.80 15.10 6.74
N ILE A 77 -3.57 14.79 8.01
CA ILE A 77 -4.60 14.70 9.03
C ILE A 77 -4.21 15.56 10.22
N SER A 78 -4.99 16.62 10.47
CA SER A 78 -4.63 17.65 11.45
C SER A 78 -3.22 18.20 11.17
N GLN A 79 -2.33 18.18 12.17
CA GLN A 79 -0.92 18.55 12.03
C GLN A 79 -0.03 17.43 11.45
N HIS A 80 -0.53 16.22 11.25
CA HIS A 80 0.28 15.05 10.88
C HIS A 80 0.33 14.86 9.36
N SER A 81 1.55 14.92 8.83
CA SER A 81 1.89 14.46 7.49
C SER A 81 2.16 12.96 7.56
N VAL A 82 1.36 12.12 6.89
CA VAL A 82 1.44 10.66 7.01
C VAL A 82 1.66 10.02 5.65
N PHE A 83 2.71 9.22 5.53
CA PHE A 83 2.88 8.30 4.42
C PHE A 83 2.38 6.92 4.77
N TRP A 84 1.92 6.20 3.76
CA TRP A 84 1.71 4.77 3.85
C TRP A 84 2.23 4.11 2.58
N LYS A 85 2.74 2.90 2.73
CA LYS A 85 3.19 2.08 1.61
C LYS A 85 2.86 0.61 1.81
N LEU A 86 2.80 -0.15 0.73
CA LEU A 86 2.69 -1.60 0.72
C LEU A 86 3.96 -2.21 0.11
N ASP A 87 4.63 -3.05 0.89
CA ASP A 87 5.77 -3.83 0.45
C ASP A 87 5.34 -5.29 0.20
N TYR A 88 5.92 -5.92 -0.83
CA TYR A 88 5.66 -7.32 -1.19
C TYR A 88 6.86 -8.19 -0.80
N TYR A 89 6.66 -9.04 0.20
CA TYR A 89 7.69 -9.97 0.65
C TYR A 89 7.36 -11.40 0.26
N ASP A 90 8.40 -12.23 0.16
CA ASP A 90 8.24 -13.69 0.15
C ASP A 90 7.70 -14.20 1.51
N GLU A 91 7.35 -15.48 1.57
CA GLU A 91 6.82 -16.11 2.80
C GLU A 91 7.79 -16.01 3.99
N SER A 92 9.09 -15.87 3.73
CA SER A 92 10.13 -15.74 4.76
C SER A 92 10.33 -14.32 5.28
N LEU A 93 9.70 -13.31 4.66
CA LEU A 93 9.87 -11.88 4.95
C LEU A 93 11.31 -11.39 4.81
N SER A 94 12.12 -12.04 3.98
CA SER A 94 13.54 -11.71 3.81
C SER A 94 13.83 -11.06 2.47
N MET A 95 13.06 -11.40 1.45
CA MET A 95 13.26 -10.96 0.07
C MET A 95 11.95 -10.47 -0.54
N HIS A 96 12.05 -9.83 -1.70
CA HIS A 96 10.87 -9.47 -2.48
C HIS A 96 10.13 -10.73 -2.96
N SER A 97 8.80 -10.65 -3.01
CA SER A 97 7.98 -11.75 -3.54
C SER A 97 8.36 -12.08 -4.99
N PRO A 98 8.38 -13.37 -5.39
CA PRO A 98 8.55 -13.74 -6.78
C PRO A 98 7.34 -13.41 -7.67
N ASP A 99 6.15 -13.25 -7.09
CA ASP A 99 4.93 -12.93 -7.82
C ASP A 99 3.96 -12.12 -6.94
N PRO A 100 3.92 -10.79 -7.03
CA PRO A 100 3.01 -9.97 -6.24
C PRO A 100 1.54 -10.26 -6.57
N THR A 101 1.20 -10.83 -7.72
CA THR A 101 -0.20 -11.17 -8.07
C THR A 101 -0.73 -12.40 -7.34
N ASP A 102 0.14 -13.26 -6.80
CA ASP A 102 -0.24 -14.47 -6.07
C ASP A 102 -0.14 -14.27 -4.55
N PRO A 103 -1.27 -14.24 -3.81
CA PRO A 103 -1.29 -14.08 -2.36
C PRO A 103 -0.77 -15.31 -1.60
N ASN A 104 -0.56 -16.46 -2.24
CA ASN A 104 -0.02 -17.64 -1.57
C ASN A 104 1.50 -17.60 -1.43
N VAL A 105 2.19 -16.83 -2.28
CA VAL A 105 3.65 -16.66 -2.25
C VAL A 105 4.08 -15.25 -1.84
N THR A 106 3.11 -14.35 -1.64
CA THR A 106 3.33 -12.95 -1.26
C THR A 106 2.75 -12.63 0.10
N VAL A 107 3.60 -12.18 1.02
CA VAL A 107 3.17 -11.50 2.25
C VAL A 107 3.18 -9.99 2.00
N ARG A 108 1.98 -9.40 1.92
CA ARG A 108 1.80 -7.94 1.83
C ARG A 108 1.93 -7.29 3.20
N VAL A 109 2.75 -6.25 3.29
CA VAL A 109 2.92 -5.47 4.51
C VAL A 109 2.62 -4.02 4.21
N MET A 110 1.54 -3.49 4.76
CA MET A 110 1.26 -2.06 4.75
C MET A 110 1.95 -1.40 5.95
N THR A 111 2.79 -0.40 5.71
CA THR A 111 3.42 0.40 6.76
C THR A 111 2.83 1.80 6.76
N ILE A 112 2.37 2.26 7.91
CA ILE A 112 1.87 3.63 8.15
C ILE A 112 2.92 4.37 8.99
N MET A 113 3.36 5.54 8.53
CA MET A 113 4.45 6.30 9.15
C MET A 113 4.27 7.80 9.02
N LEU A 114 4.82 8.56 9.98
CA LEU A 114 4.92 10.01 9.84
C LEU A 114 5.90 10.35 8.70
N ALA A 115 5.67 11.48 8.04
CA ALA A 115 6.52 11.92 6.93
C ALA A 115 7.98 12.13 7.35
N ASP A 116 8.23 12.51 8.61
CA ASP A 116 9.57 12.70 9.16
C ASP A 116 10.30 11.37 9.45
N GLU A 117 9.60 10.24 9.39
CA GLU A 117 10.15 8.89 9.57
C GLU A 117 10.45 8.19 8.23
N TYR A 118 10.16 8.84 7.10
CA TYR A 118 10.37 8.35 5.75
C TYR A 118 11.63 8.96 5.12
#